data_AF-A0A543HH31-F1
#
_entry.id   AF-A0A543HH31-F1
#
_cell.length_a   1.000
_cell.length_b   1.000
_cell.length_c   1.000
_cell.angle_alpha   90.00
_cell.angle_beta   90.00
_cell.angle_gamma   90.00
#
_symmetry.space_group_name_H-M   'P 1'
#
loop_
_entity.id
_entity.type
_entity.pdbx_description
1 polymer ?
#
loop_
_entity_poly.entity_id
_entity_poly.type
_entity_poly.pdbx_seq_one_letter_code
_entity_poly.pdbx_strand_id
1 'polypeptide(L)'
;MRPSGPQHIQRHAALFRTVGVATAQIQQLLRASLSTGEKVGKQGTRPLYAVEFDGRMLTVAVAVAANGHILGANPNSLRLNGTTAGLTVQNAGLPAEVRVAAEWGQHPLWIAGRYGAGNVTGPELGLSTELWADLQTWAAAYDEGFNPSNPSASAPLPAGFTQRGYLLTVRVQKELGNGWTVAISDPESDDNIILPRLSAHH
;
A
#
# COMPACT_ATOMS: atom_id res chain seq x y z
N MET A 1 -17.92 -1.73 -7.82
CA MET A 1 -17.16 -2.04 -9.07
C MET A 1 -15.69 -1.78 -8.77
N ARG A 2 -14.77 -2.70 -9.09
CA ARG A 2 -13.33 -2.47 -8.85
C ARG A 2 -12.80 -1.35 -9.77
N PRO A 3 -11.86 -0.49 -9.34
CA PRO A 3 -11.38 0.65 -10.13
C PRO A 3 -10.67 0.23 -11.42
N SER A 4 -10.78 1.09 -12.42
CA SER A 4 -9.86 1.11 -13.57
C SER A 4 -8.45 1.59 -13.16
N GLY A 5 -7.42 1.29 -13.98
CA GLY A 5 -6.02 1.70 -13.71
C GLY A 5 -5.84 3.19 -13.34
N PRO A 6 -6.41 4.16 -14.09
CA PRO A 6 -6.34 5.57 -13.74
C PRO A 6 -7.06 5.93 -12.43
N GLN A 7 -8.22 5.32 -12.15
CA GLN A 7 -8.90 5.48 -10.86
C GLN A 7 -8.09 4.87 -9.72
N HIS A 8 -7.40 3.74 -9.95
CA HIS A 8 -6.50 3.13 -8.97
C HIS A 8 -5.30 4.05 -8.67
N ILE A 9 -4.69 4.69 -9.66
CA ILE A 9 -3.61 5.66 -9.44
C ILE A 9 -4.09 6.90 -8.68
N GLN A 10 -5.28 7.42 -8.99
CA GLN A 10 -5.86 8.56 -8.25
C GLN A 10 -6.10 8.23 -6.78
N ARG A 11 -6.48 6.98 -6.45
CA ARG A 11 -6.61 6.51 -5.05
C ARG A 11 -5.30 6.59 -4.29
N HIS A 12 -4.17 6.38 -4.99
CA HIS A 12 -2.84 6.49 -4.43
C HIS A 12 -2.30 7.92 -4.36
N ALA A 13 -3.01 8.92 -4.90
CA ALA A 13 -2.54 10.30 -4.91
C ALA A 13 -2.30 10.88 -3.50
N ALA A 14 -3.01 10.38 -2.48
CA ALA A 14 -2.73 10.73 -1.09
C ALA A 14 -1.38 10.18 -0.62
N LEU A 15 -1.02 8.93 -0.98
CA LEU A 15 0.29 8.36 -0.67
C LEU A 15 1.42 9.10 -1.42
N PHE A 16 1.22 9.52 -2.67
CA PHE A 16 2.24 10.30 -3.37
C PHE A 16 2.52 11.64 -2.69
N ARG A 17 1.51 12.28 -2.11
CA ARG A 17 1.68 13.51 -1.34
C ARG A 17 2.54 13.32 -0.09
N THR A 18 2.49 12.17 0.57
CA THR A 18 3.32 11.91 1.77
C THR A 18 4.82 11.82 1.45
N VAL A 19 5.19 11.53 0.20
CA VAL A 19 6.59 11.58 -0.26
C VAL A 19 6.93 12.90 -0.97
N GLY A 20 6.01 13.87 -0.97
CA GLY A 20 6.19 15.20 -1.52
C GLY A 20 5.95 15.30 -3.04
N VAL A 21 5.13 14.41 -3.61
CA VAL A 21 4.74 14.45 -5.02
C VAL A 21 3.29 14.94 -5.11
N ALA A 22 3.08 16.09 -5.76
CA ALA A 22 1.74 16.62 -5.96
C ALA A 22 0.92 15.75 -6.93
N THR A 23 -0.41 15.70 -6.78
CA THR A 23 -1.29 14.89 -7.63
C THR A 23 -1.09 15.18 -9.12
N ALA A 24 -0.88 16.45 -9.49
CA ALA A 24 -0.63 16.85 -10.88
C ALA A 24 0.70 16.32 -11.44
N GLN A 25 1.68 16.03 -10.59
CA GLN A 25 3.01 15.55 -10.99
C GLN A 25 3.09 14.03 -11.11
N ILE A 26 2.11 13.27 -10.62
CA ILE A 26 2.14 11.80 -10.63
C ILE A 26 2.36 11.27 -12.04
N GLN A 27 1.64 11.76 -13.05
CA GLN A 27 1.81 11.29 -14.43
C GLN A 27 3.20 11.59 -15.01
N GLN A 28 3.84 12.68 -14.58
CA GLN A 28 5.21 12.99 -14.99
C GLN A 28 6.20 12.04 -14.32
N LEU A 29 6.04 11.78 -13.02
CA LEU A 29 6.86 10.84 -12.26
C LEU A 29 6.78 9.42 -12.81
N LEU A 30 5.58 8.94 -13.17
CA LEU A 30 5.41 7.59 -13.73
C LEU A 30 6.11 7.45 -15.08
N ARG A 31 6.04 8.48 -15.93
CA ARG A 31 6.76 8.51 -17.21
C ARG A 31 8.27 8.54 -16.99
N ALA A 32 8.78 9.35 -16.06
CA ALA A 32 10.20 9.38 -15.71
C ALA A 32 10.67 8.00 -15.20
N SER A 33 9.90 7.39 -14.29
CA SER A 33 10.20 6.06 -13.72
C SER A 33 10.34 4.98 -14.80
N LEU A 34 9.49 5.00 -15.82
CA LEU A 34 9.48 4.02 -16.91
C LEU A 34 10.48 4.31 -18.03
N SER A 35 10.98 5.54 -18.14
CA SER A 35 11.88 5.96 -19.24
C SER A 35 13.34 6.07 -18.82
N THR A 36 13.60 6.66 -17.66
CA THR A 36 14.95 6.93 -17.15
C THR A 36 15.23 6.23 -15.82
N GLY A 37 14.21 5.65 -15.18
CA GLY A 37 14.36 4.99 -13.89
C GLY A 37 15.14 3.68 -13.98
N GLU A 38 15.98 3.44 -12.97
CA GLU A 38 16.68 2.17 -12.79
C GLU A 38 15.75 1.16 -12.09
N LYS A 39 15.62 -0.05 -12.62
CA LYS A 39 14.87 -1.11 -11.96
C LYS A 39 15.67 -1.68 -10.80
N VAL A 40 15.33 -1.29 -9.57
CA VAL A 40 16.04 -1.64 -8.34
C VAL A 40 15.41 -2.78 -7.54
N GLY A 41 14.26 -3.30 -7.97
CA GLY A 41 13.63 -4.44 -7.30
C GLY A 41 12.17 -4.66 -7.67
N LYS A 42 11.40 -5.10 -6.67
CA LYS A 42 9.95 -5.33 -6.78
C LYS A 42 9.23 -4.96 -5.48
N GLN A 43 7.98 -4.53 -5.60
CA GLN A 43 7.01 -4.40 -4.51
C GLN A 43 5.83 -5.34 -4.81
N GLY A 44 5.71 -6.43 -4.04
CA GLY A 44 4.86 -7.56 -4.42
C GLY A 44 5.23 -8.05 -5.82
N THR A 45 4.26 -8.08 -6.75
CA THR A 45 4.50 -8.45 -8.15
C THR A 45 5.01 -7.30 -9.03
N ARG A 46 4.93 -6.05 -8.56
CA ARG A 46 5.19 -4.84 -9.36
C ARG A 46 6.68 -4.50 -9.41
N PRO A 47 7.29 -4.27 -10.58
CA PRO A 47 8.65 -3.73 -10.68
C PRO A 47 8.81 -2.41 -9.90
N LEU A 48 9.91 -2.29 -9.17
CA LEU A 48 10.28 -1.08 -8.43
C LEU A 48 11.38 -0.34 -9.18
N TYR A 49 11.14 0.94 -9.48
CA TYR A 49 12.08 1.82 -10.17
C TYR A 49 12.60 2.90 -9.23
N ALA A 50 13.91 3.12 -9.20
CA ALA A 50 14.53 4.31 -8.63
C ALA A 50 14.69 5.37 -9.72
N VAL A 51 14.26 6.60 -9.46
CA VAL A 51 14.29 7.69 -10.44
C VAL A 51 14.59 9.00 -9.72
N GLU A 52 15.47 9.81 -10.31
CA GLU A 52 15.64 11.19 -9.90
C GLU A 52 14.44 12.02 -10.42
N PHE A 53 13.73 12.67 -9.51
CA PHE A 53 12.58 13.51 -9.82
C PHE A 53 12.60 14.77 -8.95
N ASP A 54 12.58 15.94 -9.57
CA ASP A 54 12.72 17.24 -8.89
C ASP A 54 13.92 17.31 -7.91
N GLY A 55 15.08 16.79 -8.34
CA GLY A 55 16.32 16.78 -7.55
C GLY A 55 16.32 15.82 -6.37
N ARG A 56 15.35 14.89 -6.31
CA ARG A 56 15.22 13.89 -5.25
C ARG A 56 15.20 12.49 -5.85
N MET A 57 15.91 11.55 -5.23
CA MET A 57 15.78 10.14 -5.60
C MET A 57 14.49 9.58 -5.00
N LEU A 58 13.59 9.09 -5.86
CA LEU A 58 12.33 8.46 -5.47
C LEU A 58 12.32 7.02 -5.96
N THR A 59 11.70 6.13 -5.18
CA THR A 59 11.39 4.77 -5.62
C THR A 59 9.90 4.58 -5.81
N VAL A 60 9.50 4.10 -6.99
CA VAL A 60 8.10 3.96 -7.40
C VAL A 60 7.87 2.57 -7.97
N ALA A 61 6.91 1.84 -7.41
CA ALA A 61 6.48 0.57 -7.95
C ALA A 61 5.45 0.83 -9.05
N VAL A 62 5.70 0.37 -10.28
CA VAL A 62 4.83 0.64 -11.44
C VAL A 62 4.49 -0.65 -12.15
N ALA A 63 3.21 -0.92 -12.33
CA ALA A 63 2.69 -2.02 -13.13
C ALA A 63 2.15 -1.49 -14.47
N VAL A 64 2.57 -2.12 -15.56
CA VAL A 64 2.14 -1.79 -16.92
C VAL A 64 1.59 -3.07 -17.57
N ALA A 65 0.42 -2.99 -18.20
CA ALA A 65 -0.14 -4.08 -18.99
C ALA A 65 0.69 -4.32 -20.27
N ALA A 66 0.50 -5.49 -20.89
CA ALA A 66 1.18 -5.83 -22.14
C ALA A 66 0.92 -4.83 -23.29
N ASN A 67 -0.19 -4.08 -23.23
CA ASN A 67 -0.54 -3.02 -24.18
C ASN A 67 0.03 -1.63 -23.83
N GLY A 68 0.89 -1.51 -22.82
CA GLY A 68 1.51 -0.25 -22.40
C GLY A 68 0.70 0.61 -21.44
N HIS A 69 -0.51 0.19 -21.04
CA HIS A 69 -1.32 0.94 -20.08
C HIS A 69 -0.84 0.74 -18.64
N ILE A 70 -0.76 1.80 -17.85
CA ILE A 70 -0.41 1.72 -16.42
C ILE A 70 -1.60 1.15 -15.64
N LEU A 71 -1.39 -0.02 -15.03
CA LEU A 71 -2.38 -0.72 -14.20
C LEU A 71 -2.40 -0.20 -12.77
N GLY A 72 -1.24 0.23 -12.26
CA GLY A 72 -1.13 0.79 -10.92
C GLY A 72 0.25 1.30 -10.61
N ALA A 73 0.32 2.24 -9.68
CA ALA A 73 1.58 2.80 -9.24
C ALA A 73 1.53 3.25 -7.78
N ASN A 74 2.59 2.94 -7.02
CA ASN A 74 2.70 3.23 -5.60
C ASN A 74 4.07 3.85 -5.31
N PRO A 75 4.16 4.91 -4.50
CA PRO A 75 5.45 5.33 -3.96
C PRO A 75 5.94 4.27 -2.97
N ASN A 76 7.26 4.13 -2.89
CA ASN A 76 7.91 3.33 -1.87
C ASN A 76 9.10 4.13 -1.35
N SER A 77 8.98 4.85 -0.24
CA SER A 77 10.15 5.52 0.37
C SER A 77 10.86 4.62 1.38
N LEU A 78 10.29 3.45 1.72
CA LEU A 78 10.83 2.55 2.74
C LEU A 78 12.22 2.00 2.42
N ARG A 79 12.54 1.84 1.14
CA ARG A 79 13.81 1.21 0.70
C ARG A 79 14.89 2.19 0.25
N LEU A 80 14.67 3.50 0.40
CA LEU A 80 15.68 4.50 0.04
C LEU A 80 16.97 4.40 0.88
N ASN A 81 16.95 3.70 2.02
CA ASN A 81 18.10 3.53 2.91
C ASN A 81 18.74 2.12 2.92
N GLY A 82 18.34 1.22 2.02
CA GLY A 82 19.04 -0.05 1.80
C GLY A 82 19.01 -1.09 2.94
N THR A 83 18.39 -0.83 4.09
CA THR A 83 18.33 -1.78 5.21
C THR A 83 17.03 -2.59 5.23
N THR A 84 17.17 -3.91 5.16
CA THR A 84 16.11 -4.92 5.29
C THR A 84 15.70 -5.19 6.75
N ALA A 85 16.17 -4.39 7.71
CA ALA A 85 15.96 -4.63 9.14
C ALA A 85 15.19 -3.48 9.79
N GLY A 86 13.87 -3.66 9.90
CA GLY A 86 12.99 -2.77 10.66
C GLY A 86 12.69 -1.42 10.00
N LEU A 87 11.63 -0.79 10.49
CA LEU A 87 11.23 0.53 10.02
C LEU A 87 12.20 1.61 10.51
N THR A 88 12.81 2.35 9.59
CA THR A 88 13.64 3.52 9.92
C THR A 88 12.78 4.77 9.96
N VAL A 89 12.95 5.61 10.98
CA VAL A 89 12.24 6.90 11.07
C VAL A 89 12.72 7.82 9.94
N GLN A 90 11.79 8.24 9.08
CA GLN A 90 12.06 9.19 8.00
C GLN A 90 11.52 10.58 8.32
N ASN A 91 10.39 10.64 9.03
CA ASN A 91 9.68 11.88 9.34
C ASN A 91 9.29 11.90 10.81
N ALA A 92 10.21 12.27 11.70
CA ALA A 92 9.99 12.20 13.15
C ALA A 92 8.78 13.02 13.64
N GLY A 93 8.38 14.06 12.90
CA GLY A 93 7.22 14.91 13.21
C GLY A 93 5.87 14.39 12.70
N LEU A 94 5.83 13.28 11.95
CA LEU A 94 4.59 12.70 11.43
C LEU A 94 4.15 11.50 12.29
N PRO A 95 2.83 11.23 12.38
CA PRO A 95 2.31 10.05 13.06
C PRO A 95 2.76 8.75 12.36
N ALA A 96 2.87 7.66 13.12
CA ALA A 96 3.00 6.33 12.53
C ALA A 96 1.61 5.83 12.11
N GLU A 97 1.45 5.54 10.83
CA GLU A 97 0.17 5.11 10.27
C GLU A 97 0.33 3.75 9.60
N VAL A 98 -0.63 2.87 9.83
CA VAL A 98 -0.76 1.62 9.09
C VAL A 98 -2.20 1.45 8.60
N ARG A 99 -2.33 0.97 7.38
CA ARG A 99 -3.59 0.69 6.70
C ARG A 99 -3.61 -0.77 6.25
N VAL A 100 -4.64 -1.49 6.66
CA VAL A 100 -4.99 -2.80 6.13
C VAL A 100 -5.76 -2.59 4.83
N ALA A 101 -5.21 -3.03 3.71
CA ALA A 101 -5.86 -2.88 2.41
C ALA A 101 -5.51 -4.04 1.49
N ALA A 102 -6.52 -4.63 0.86
CA ALA A 102 -6.32 -5.62 -0.18
C ALA A 102 -6.08 -4.90 -1.51
N GLU A 103 -4.89 -5.07 -2.05
CA GLU A 103 -4.50 -4.51 -3.34
C GLU A 103 -3.81 -5.58 -4.17
N TRP A 104 -4.13 -5.60 -5.46
CA TRP A 104 -3.74 -6.71 -6.32
C TRP A 104 -2.23 -6.93 -6.35
N GLY A 105 -1.82 -8.15 -5.97
CA GLY A 105 -0.43 -8.60 -5.96
C GLY A 105 0.46 -7.83 -5.00
N GLN A 106 -0.12 -7.24 -3.95
CA GLN A 106 0.59 -6.50 -2.89
C GLN A 106 0.37 -7.18 -1.54
N HIS A 107 1.23 -6.87 -0.56
CA HIS A 107 0.97 -7.24 0.82
C HIS A 107 -0.24 -6.46 1.37
N PRO A 108 -0.97 -7.00 2.36
CA PRO A 108 -2.17 -6.35 2.91
C PRO A 108 -1.90 -5.14 3.80
N LEU A 109 -0.63 -4.76 4.03
CA LEU A 109 -0.25 -3.70 4.96
C LEU A 109 0.47 -2.56 4.24
N TRP A 110 0.00 -1.36 4.51
CA TRP A 110 0.54 -0.12 3.96
C TRP A 110 0.86 0.83 5.09
N ILE A 111 2.03 1.45 5.07
CA ILE A 111 2.38 2.48 6.06
C ILE A 111 2.51 3.85 5.41
N ALA A 112 2.36 4.86 6.25
CA ALA A 112 2.56 6.27 5.92
C ALA A 112 3.13 7.03 7.14
N GLY A 113 3.58 8.27 6.90
CA GLY A 113 3.99 9.20 7.95
C GLY A 113 5.39 8.93 8.49
N ARG A 114 5.48 8.58 9.78
CA ARG A 114 6.73 8.53 10.57
C ARG A 114 7.86 7.75 9.90
N TYR A 115 7.52 6.63 9.29
CA TYR A 115 8.45 5.67 8.71
C TYR A 115 8.54 5.77 7.18
N GLY A 116 7.97 6.82 6.59
CA GLY A 116 7.80 6.93 5.15
C GLY A 116 6.52 6.25 4.66
N ALA A 117 6.47 5.97 3.37
CA ALA A 117 5.30 5.37 2.73
C ALA A 117 5.67 4.12 1.93
N GLY A 118 4.83 3.09 2.01
CA GLY A 118 4.96 1.92 1.15
C GLY A 118 4.29 0.65 1.70
N ASN A 119 4.42 -0.42 0.93
CA ASN A 119 3.88 -1.73 1.24
C ASN A 119 4.85 -2.53 2.11
N VAL A 120 4.37 -3.10 3.22
CA VAL A 120 5.18 -3.80 4.22
C VAL A 120 4.60 -5.17 4.55
N THR A 121 5.42 -6.02 5.15
CA THR A 121 5.02 -7.31 5.72
C THR A 121 4.69 -7.18 7.20
N GLY A 122 3.92 -8.15 7.73
CA GLY A 122 3.65 -8.23 9.16
C GLY A 122 4.92 -8.31 10.03
N PRO A 123 5.91 -9.15 9.69
CA PRO A 123 7.18 -9.21 10.41
C PRO A 123 7.96 -7.88 10.46
N GLU A 124 7.93 -7.06 9.40
CA GLU A 124 8.56 -5.73 9.40
C GLU A 124 7.92 -4.77 10.42
N LEU A 125 6.65 -5.00 10.78
CA LEU A 125 5.93 -4.26 11.82
C LEU A 125 5.97 -4.94 13.20
N GLY A 126 6.58 -6.11 13.31
CA GLY A 126 6.56 -6.92 14.54
C GLY A 126 5.23 -7.61 14.82
N LEU A 127 4.37 -7.82 13.81
CA LEU A 127 3.15 -8.61 13.96
C LEU A 127 3.46 -10.10 14.15
N SER A 128 2.55 -10.80 14.83
CA SER A 128 2.60 -12.24 15.01
C SER A 128 2.52 -12.99 13.67
N THR A 129 3.20 -14.13 13.61
CA THR A 129 3.17 -15.02 12.42
C THR A 129 1.73 -15.46 12.09
N GLU A 130 0.91 -15.69 13.11
CA GLU A 130 -0.50 -16.08 12.95
C GLU A 130 -1.32 -14.97 12.30
N LEU A 131 -1.27 -13.75 12.85
CA LEU A 131 -1.99 -12.61 12.26
C LEU A 131 -1.49 -12.32 10.83
N TRP A 132 -0.17 -12.44 10.60
CA TRP A 132 0.38 -12.28 9.26
C TRP A 132 -0.12 -13.34 8.28
N ALA A 133 -0.22 -14.60 8.69
CA ALA A 133 -0.81 -15.65 7.86
C ALA A 133 -2.27 -15.35 7.51
N ASP A 134 -3.08 -14.94 8.48
CA ASP A 134 -4.48 -14.60 8.25
C ASP A 134 -4.68 -13.41 7.31
N LEU A 135 -3.85 -12.38 7.45
CA LEU A 135 -3.81 -11.22 6.56
C LEU A 135 -3.47 -11.64 5.11
N GLN A 136 -2.49 -12.53 4.94
CA GLN A 136 -2.13 -13.05 3.62
C GLN A 136 -3.25 -13.87 3.00
N THR A 137 -3.91 -14.74 3.76
CA THR A 137 -5.06 -15.51 3.27
C THR A 137 -6.19 -14.58 2.84
N TRP A 138 -6.47 -13.52 3.60
CA TRP A 138 -7.47 -12.52 3.21
C TRP A 138 -7.08 -11.78 1.93
N ALA A 139 -5.82 -11.35 1.79
CA ALA A 139 -5.34 -10.69 0.58
C ALA A 139 -5.37 -11.62 -0.65
N ALA A 140 -5.00 -12.89 -0.50
CA ALA A 140 -5.05 -13.87 -1.59
C ALA A 140 -6.47 -14.05 -2.15
N ALA A 141 -7.48 -14.06 -1.29
CA ALA A 141 -8.88 -14.14 -1.70
C ALA A 141 -9.35 -12.91 -2.51
N TYR A 142 -8.70 -11.75 -2.34
CA TYR A 142 -8.93 -10.58 -3.19
C TYR A 142 -8.37 -10.78 -4.60
N ASP A 143 -7.18 -11.38 -4.67
CA ASP A 143 -6.42 -11.60 -5.90
C ASP A 143 -7.04 -12.67 -6.79
N GLU A 144 -7.59 -13.75 -6.23
CA GLU A 144 -8.23 -14.84 -6.97
C GLU A 144 -9.34 -14.37 -7.92
N GLY A 145 -10.06 -13.31 -7.55
CA GLY A 145 -11.14 -12.74 -8.36
C GLY A 145 -10.69 -11.66 -9.34
N PHE A 146 -9.42 -11.25 -9.35
CA PHE A 146 -8.97 -10.10 -10.14
C PHE A 146 -8.72 -10.45 -11.60
N ASN A 147 -9.32 -9.66 -12.51
CA ASN A 147 -9.04 -9.74 -13.94
C ASN A 147 -8.06 -8.61 -14.35
N PRO A 148 -6.76 -8.89 -14.52
CA PRO A 148 -5.78 -7.85 -14.84
C PRO A 148 -5.95 -7.25 -16.23
N SER A 149 -6.54 -7.99 -17.16
CA SER A 149 -6.80 -7.52 -18.54
C SER A 149 -8.04 -6.63 -18.62
N ASN A 150 -8.99 -6.82 -17.71
CA ASN A 150 -10.19 -5.99 -17.59
C ASN A 150 -10.62 -5.89 -16.11
N PRO A 151 -10.05 -4.95 -15.34
CA PRO A 151 -10.35 -4.80 -13.91
C PRO A 151 -11.84 -4.64 -13.59
N SER A 152 -12.60 -3.96 -14.46
CA SER A 152 -14.05 -3.81 -14.29
C SER A 152 -14.84 -5.11 -14.44
N ALA A 153 -14.25 -6.15 -15.04
CA ALA A 153 -14.81 -7.49 -15.18
C ALA A 153 -14.24 -8.48 -14.14
N SER A 154 -13.64 -7.99 -13.05
CA SER A 154 -13.22 -8.83 -11.92
C SER A 154 -14.43 -9.44 -11.21
N ALA A 155 -14.25 -10.62 -10.65
CA ALA A 155 -15.28 -11.30 -9.87
C ALA A 155 -15.69 -10.47 -8.61
N PRO A 156 -16.94 -10.62 -8.13
CA PRO A 156 -17.35 -10.10 -6.84
C PRO A 156 -16.42 -10.54 -5.71
N LEU A 157 -16.36 -9.77 -4.63
CA LEU A 157 -15.61 -10.17 -3.45
C LEU A 157 -16.26 -11.42 -2.81
N PRO A 158 -15.47 -12.30 -2.19
CA PRO A 158 -16.01 -13.42 -1.42
C PRO A 158 -16.97 -12.95 -0.33
N ALA A 159 -17.95 -13.79 0.01
CA ALA A 159 -18.88 -13.50 1.11
C ALA A 159 -18.11 -13.24 2.42
N GLY A 160 -18.49 -12.18 3.14
CA GLY A 160 -17.85 -11.81 4.42
C GLY A 160 -16.44 -11.21 4.29
N PHE A 161 -15.95 -10.95 3.07
CA PHE A 161 -14.60 -10.40 2.84
C PHE A 161 -14.37 -9.09 3.60
N THR A 162 -15.31 -8.15 3.51
CA THR A 162 -15.24 -6.85 4.19
C THR A 162 -15.23 -7.02 5.70
N GLN A 163 -16.14 -7.82 6.26
CA GLN A 163 -16.20 -8.11 7.70
C GLN A 163 -14.90 -8.74 8.21
N ARG A 164 -14.33 -9.69 7.46
CA ARG A 164 -13.04 -10.31 7.80
C ARG A 164 -11.91 -9.28 7.80
N GLY A 165 -11.89 -8.36 6.83
CA GLY A 165 -10.92 -7.25 6.79
C GLY A 165 -10.99 -6.39 8.06
N TYR A 166 -12.19 -6.02 8.52
CA TYR A 166 -12.36 -5.27 9.77
C TYR A 166 -11.82 -6.02 10.98
N LEU A 167 -12.16 -7.30 11.12
CA LEU A 167 -11.69 -8.14 12.23
C LEU A 167 -10.16 -8.26 12.25
N LEU A 168 -9.53 -8.39 11.08
CA LEU A 168 -8.07 -8.39 10.95
C LEU A 168 -7.46 -7.04 11.33
N THR A 169 -8.11 -5.94 10.95
CA THR A 169 -7.64 -4.59 11.29
C THR A 169 -7.69 -4.32 12.79
N VAL A 170 -8.72 -4.80 13.49
CA VAL A 170 -8.79 -4.76 14.95
C VAL A 170 -7.64 -5.55 15.59
N ARG A 171 -7.30 -6.73 15.04
CA ARG A 171 -6.16 -7.52 15.52
C ARG A 171 -4.82 -6.80 15.29
N VAL A 172 -4.64 -6.17 14.12
CA VAL A 172 -3.47 -5.32 13.82
C VAL A 172 -3.36 -4.19 14.85
N GLN A 173 -4.45 -3.49 15.13
CA GLN A 173 -4.45 -2.43 16.14
C GLN A 173 -4.07 -2.93 17.54
N LYS A 174 -4.55 -4.12 17.92
CA LYS A 174 -4.22 -4.74 19.21
C LYS A 174 -2.74 -5.08 19.34
N GLU A 175 -2.12 -5.62 18.30
CA GLU A 175 -0.70 -6.00 18.33
C GLU A 175 0.24 -4.79 18.23
N LEU A 176 -0.12 -3.76 17.46
CA LEU A 176 0.70 -2.55 17.32
C LEU A 176 0.53 -1.54 18.46
N GLY A 177 -0.62 -1.58 19.13
CA GLY A 177 -0.95 -0.68 20.23
C GLY A 177 -1.16 0.78 19.82
N ASN A 178 -1.26 1.66 20.83
CA ASN A 178 -1.67 3.05 20.68
C ASN A 178 -0.63 3.98 20.03
N GLY A 179 0.57 3.48 19.74
CA GLY A 179 1.60 4.23 19.00
C GLY A 179 1.30 4.39 17.51
N TRP A 180 0.31 3.64 17.00
CA TRP A 180 -0.07 3.62 15.60
C TRP A 180 -1.49 4.14 15.39
N THR A 181 -1.66 4.92 14.34
CA THR A 181 -2.99 5.14 13.74
C THR A 181 -3.25 3.97 12.81
N VAL A 182 -4.33 3.22 13.05
CA VAL A 182 -4.67 2.02 12.29
C VAL A 182 -5.96 2.25 11.52
N ALA A 183 -5.94 1.96 10.23
CA ALA A 183 -7.10 2.09 9.36
C ALA A 183 -7.32 0.82 8.52
N ILE A 184 -8.53 0.66 8.00
CA ILE A 184 -8.84 -0.26 6.91
C ILE A 184 -9.25 0.53 5.69
N SER A 185 -8.83 0.09 4.50
CA SER A 185 -9.52 0.49 3.28
C SER A 185 -10.71 -0.40 3.05
N ASP A 186 -11.89 0.18 3.11
CA ASP A 186 -13.10 -0.52 2.71
C ASP A 186 -13.00 -0.83 1.20
N PRO A 187 -12.96 -2.11 0.80
CA PRO A 187 -12.79 -2.50 -0.59
C PRO A 187 -14.04 -2.20 -1.45
N GLU A 188 -15.17 -1.83 -0.84
CA GLU A 188 -16.43 -1.51 -1.53
C GLU A 188 -16.63 0.00 -1.73
N SER A 189 -16.38 0.80 -0.69
CA SER A 189 -16.53 2.27 -0.72
C SER A 189 -15.24 3.01 -1.05
N ASP A 190 -14.09 2.35 -0.91
CA ASP A 190 -12.74 2.93 -1.03
C ASP A 190 -12.40 4.00 0.01
N ASP A 191 -13.20 4.08 1.07
CA ASP A 191 -12.93 4.95 2.21
C ASP A 191 -11.89 4.32 3.14
N ASN A 192 -10.99 5.15 3.66
CA ASN A 192 -10.11 4.77 4.74
C ASN A 192 -10.83 4.99 6.07
N ILE A 193 -11.15 3.91 6.74
CA ILE A 193 -11.87 3.94 8.01
C ILE A 193 -10.84 3.75 9.12
N ILE A 194 -10.56 4.86 9.81
CA ILE A 194 -9.64 4.89 10.96
C ILE A 194 -10.35 4.23 12.14
N LEU A 195 -9.72 3.23 12.73
CA LEU A 195 -10.23 2.60 13.93
C LEU A 195 -10.05 3.54 15.13
N PRO A 196 -11.05 3.65 16.03
CA PRO A 196 -10.88 4.39 17.27
C PRO A 196 -9.73 3.78 18.07
N ARG A 197 -8.93 4.63 18.73
CA ARG A 197 -7.83 4.13 19.57
C ARG A 197 -8.35 3.21 20.66
N LEU A 198 -7.54 2.22 21.03
CA LEU A 198 -7.89 1.30 22.11
C LEU A 198 -7.96 2.10 23.41
N SER A 199 -9.13 2.09 24.05
CA SER A 199 -9.33 2.68 25.37
C SER A 199 -8.33 2.08 26.35
N ALA A 200 -7.63 2.93 27.09
CA ALA A 200 -6.86 2.47 28.24
C ALA A 200 -7.85 1.99 29.29
N HIS A 201 -8.05 0.68 29.39
CA HIS A 201 -8.68 0.12 30.57
C HIS A 201 -7.69 0.29 31.73
N HIS A 202 -7.93 1.31 32.56
CA HIS A 202 -7.36 1.42 33.90
C HIS A 202 -8.01 0.40 34.83
#